data_AF-A0A453S6G6-F1
#
_entry.id   AF-A0A453S6G6-F1
#
_cell.length_a   1.000
_cell.length_b   1.000
_cell.length_c   1.000
_cell.angle_alpha   90.00
_cell.angle_beta   90.00
_cell.angle_gamma   90.00
#
_symmetry.space_group_name_H-M   'P 1'
#
loop_
_entity.id
_entity.type
_entity.pdbx_description
1 polymer ?
#
loop_
_entity_poly.entity_id
_entity_poly.type
_entity_poly.pdbx_seq_one_letter_code
_entity_poly.pdbx_strand_id
1 'polypeptide(L)'
;MRFAFIEFADDVGARAALTLGGTILGFYPVRVLPSKTAILPVNPKFLPRTEDEKEMVSRTVYCTNIDKNVPEDVVKNFFEGICGEVARLRLLGDYVHATCIAFVEFVQAEGAILALNCSGMLLGSLPVRVSPSKTPVRPRSPRAMLH
;
A
#
# COMPACT_ATOMS: atom_id res chain seq x y z
N MET A 1 -10.81 -2.21 -10.69
CA MET A 1 -10.89 -0.77 -11.05
C MET A 1 -9.52 -0.16 -10.81
N ARG A 2 -8.79 0.21 -11.87
CA ARG A 2 -7.49 0.91 -11.75
C ARG A 2 -7.72 2.40 -11.89
N PHE A 3 -7.11 3.19 -11.03
CA PHE A 3 -7.15 4.65 -11.09
C PHE A 3 -5.78 5.19 -10.70
N ALA A 4 -5.49 6.41 -11.10
CA ALA A 4 -4.30 7.15 -10.73
C ALA A 4 -4.69 8.59 -10.41
N PHE A 5 -3.84 9.27 -9.65
CA PHE A 5 -3.93 10.71 -9.46
C PHE A 5 -2.78 11.37 -10.19
N ILE A 6 -3.06 12.47 -10.87
CA ILE A 6 -2.08 13.25 -11.62
C ILE A 6 -2.15 14.69 -11.10
N GLU A 7 -1.03 15.20 -10.62
CA GLU A 7 -0.87 16.61 -10.26
C GLU A 7 -0.26 17.35 -11.46
N PHE A 8 -0.86 18.46 -11.83
CA PHE A 8 -0.35 19.37 -12.86
C PHE A 8 0.36 20.55 -12.18
N ALA A 9 1.34 21.14 -12.87
CA ALA A 9 2.06 22.31 -12.37
C ALA A 9 1.15 23.55 -12.22
N ASP A 10 0.07 23.61 -13.00
CA ASP A 10 -0.89 24.71 -13.03
C ASP A 10 -2.33 24.22 -13.25
N ASP A 11 -3.30 25.11 -13.01
CA ASP A 11 -4.72 24.79 -13.17
C ASP A 11 -5.15 24.63 -14.63
N VAL A 12 -4.42 25.26 -15.56
CA VAL A 12 -4.72 25.22 -17.00
C VAL A 12 -4.53 23.80 -17.53
N GLY A 13 -3.40 23.17 -17.19
CA GLY A 13 -3.11 21.78 -17.53
C GLY A 13 -4.13 20.81 -16.92
N ALA A 14 -4.49 21.03 -15.64
CA ALA A 14 -5.49 20.20 -14.96
C ALA A 14 -6.88 20.28 -15.64
N ARG A 15 -7.30 21.47 -16.06
CA ARG A 15 -8.60 21.69 -16.74
C ARG A 15 -8.59 21.12 -18.16
N ALA A 16 -7.49 21.30 -18.90
CA ALA A 16 -7.32 20.71 -20.22
C ALA A 16 -7.42 19.18 -20.16
N ALA A 17 -6.82 18.56 -19.14
CA ALA A 17 -6.87 17.10 -18.97
C ALA A 17 -8.28 16.52 -18.80
N LEU A 18 -9.24 17.29 -18.24
CA LEU A 18 -10.64 16.84 -18.11
C LEU A 18 -11.28 16.52 -19.47
N THR A 19 -10.84 17.21 -20.52
CA THR A 19 -11.33 16.98 -21.91
C THR A 19 -10.90 15.64 -22.48
N LEU A 20 -9.88 14.99 -21.88
CA LEU A 20 -9.43 13.66 -22.28
C LEU A 20 -10.36 12.54 -21.78
N GLY A 21 -11.39 12.87 -20.99
CA GLY A 21 -12.42 11.92 -20.59
C GLY A 21 -13.07 11.26 -21.80
N GLY A 22 -13.14 9.93 -21.81
CA GLY A 22 -13.63 9.12 -22.92
C GLY A 22 -12.57 8.69 -23.93
N THR A 23 -11.35 9.25 -23.87
CA THR A 23 -10.23 8.82 -24.73
C THR A 23 -9.91 7.35 -24.49
N ILE A 24 -9.63 6.59 -25.55
CA ILE A 24 -9.27 5.18 -25.46
C ILE A 24 -7.79 5.05 -25.09
N LEU A 25 -7.50 4.38 -23.96
CA LEU A 25 -6.16 3.93 -23.60
C LEU A 25 -6.12 2.40 -23.65
N GLY A 26 -5.40 1.87 -24.67
CA GLY A 26 -5.44 0.45 -25.00
C GLY A 26 -6.83 0.06 -25.53
N PHE A 27 -7.56 -0.73 -24.75
CA PHE A 27 -8.91 -1.20 -25.09
C PHE A 27 -10.02 -0.56 -24.25
N TYR A 28 -9.69 0.36 -23.33
CA TYR A 28 -10.63 0.88 -22.36
C TYR A 28 -10.72 2.42 -22.44
N PRO A 29 -11.93 3.00 -22.46
CA PRO A 29 -12.10 4.45 -22.34
C PRO A 29 -11.71 4.89 -20.93
N VAL A 30 -10.91 5.96 -20.82
CA VAL A 30 -10.57 6.52 -19.51
C VAL A 30 -11.58 7.53 -19.04
N ARG A 31 -11.78 7.57 -17.73
CA ARG A 31 -12.56 8.61 -17.07
C ARG A 31 -11.62 9.55 -16.35
N VAL A 32 -11.67 10.83 -16.69
CA VAL A 32 -10.89 11.88 -16.03
C VAL A 32 -11.85 12.74 -15.22
N LEU A 33 -11.53 12.94 -13.94
CA LEU A 33 -12.34 13.71 -13.00
C LEU A 33 -11.44 14.58 -12.13
N PRO A 34 -11.91 15.76 -11.67
CA PRO A 34 -11.23 16.51 -10.63
C PRO A 34 -11.08 15.67 -9.36
N SER A 35 -9.89 15.68 -8.76
CA SER A 35 -9.67 14.99 -7.48
C SER A 35 -10.40 15.71 -6.35
N LYS A 36 -11.03 14.95 -5.44
CA LYS A 36 -11.65 15.48 -4.22
C LYS A 36 -10.65 15.64 -3.07
N THR A 37 -9.43 15.15 -3.24
CA THR A 37 -8.36 15.15 -2.23
C THR A 37 -7.05 15.56 -2.90
N ALA A 38 -6.27 16.43 -2.25
CA ALA A 38 -4.92 16.75 -2.71
C ALA A 38 -4.04 15.49 -2.67
N ILE A 39 -3.12 15.35 -3.63
CA ILE A 39 -2.08 14.32 -3.58
C ILE A 39 -1.05 14.81 -2.57
N LEU A 40 -1.25 14.51 -1.30
CA LEU A 40 -0.25 14.85 -0.28
C LEU A 40 0.93 13.89 -0.40
N PRO A 41 2.17 14.38 -0.56
CA PRO A 41 3.34 13.53 -0.53
C PRO A 41 3.40 12.80 0.81
N VAL A 42 3.89 11.55 0.79
CA VAL A 42 4.19 10.82 2.02
C VAL A 42 5.13 11.68 2.86
N ASN A 43 4.84 11.85 4.15
CA ASN A 43 5.68 12.64 5.04
C ASN A 43 7.14 12.16 4.92
N PRO A 44 8.09 13.03 4.56
CA PRO A 44 9.49 12.65 4.32
C PRO A 44 10.16 11.93 5.49
N LYS A 45 9.64 12.08 6.72
CA LYS A 45 10.13 11.34 7.89
C LYS A 45 9.92 9.83 7.82
N PHE A 46 8.96 9.38 7.02
CA PHE A 46 8.66 7.96 6.82
C PHE A 46 9.36 7.37 5.59
N LEU A 47 9.94 8.20 4.72
CA LEU A 47 10.71 7.71 3.59
C LEU A 47 12.06 7.14 4.06
N PRO A 48 12.62 6.16 3.34
CA PRO A 48 13.94 5.62 3.63
C PRO A 48 15.02 6.69 3.48
N ARG A 49 15.98 6.72 4.42
CA ARG A 49 17.08 7.69 4.49
C ARG A 49 18.44 7.07 4.23
N THR A 50 18.58 5.77 4.47
CA THR A 50 19.82 5.01 4.27
C THR A 50 19.62 3.93 3.19
N GLU A 51 20.71 3.38 2.66
CA GLU A 51 20.64 2.25 1.74
C GLU A 51 20.00 1.02 2.39
N ASP A 52 20.28 0.77 3.67
CA ASP A 52 19.62 -0.30 4.43
C ASP A 52 18.10 -0.10 4.50
N GLU A 53 17.62 1.13 4.75
CA GLU A 53 16.18 1.40 4.75
C GLU A 53 15.57 1.25 3.35
N LYS A 54 16.31 1.54 2.27
CA LYS A 54 15.84 1.30 0.90
C LYS A 54 15.72 -0.20 0.60
N GLU A 55 16.69 -0.98 1.06
CA GLU A 55 16.69 -2.45 0.96
C GLU A 55 15.54 -3.06 1.78
N MET A 56 15.26 -2.54 2.98
CA MET A 56 14.07 -2.92 3.74
C MET A 56 12.77 -2.58 3.00
N VAL A 57 12.69 -1.39 2.37
CA VAL A 57 11.52 -0.98 1.59
C VAL A 57 11.29 -1.88 0.38
N SER A 58 12.35 -2.29 -0.33
CA SER A 58 12.21 -3.18 -1.49
C SER A 58 11.70 -4.58 -1.12
N ARG A 59 11.95 -5.01 0.14
CA ARG A 59 11.40 -6.24 0.72
C ARG A 59 10.03 -6.07 1.40
N THR A 60 9.42 -4.87 1.36
CA THR A 60 8.17 -4.59 2.07
C THR A 60 7.03 -4.26 1.11
N VAL A 61 5.85 -4.86 1.35
CA VAL A 61 4.60 -4.49 0.70
C VAL A 61 3.65 -3.75 1.62
N TYR A 62 2.86 -2.85 1.04
CA TYR A 62 1.74 -2.16 1.67
C TYR A 62 0.42 -2.79 1.24
N CYS A 63 -0.30 -3.31 2.22
CA CYS A 63 -1.58 -3.99 2.06
C CYS A 63 -2.72 -3.12 2.59
N THR A 64 -3.81 -3.03 1.86
CA THR A 64 -5.03 -2.32 2.26
C THR A 64 -6.26 -3.17 2.03
N ASN A 65 -7.41 -2.72 2.55
CA ASN A 65 -8.70 -3.40 2.41
C ASN A 65 -8.71 -4.79 3.07
N ILE A 66 -7.96 -4.96 4.17
CA ILE A 66 -7.98 -6.17 4.99
C ILE A 66 -9.19 -6.07 5.90
N ASP A 67 -10.00 -7.13 6.02
CA ASP A 67 -11.14 -7.15 6.95
C ASP A 67 -10.66 -6.90 8.40
N LYS A 68 -11.32 -6.00 9.13
CA LYS A 68 -10.92 -5.65 10.51
C LYS A 68 -10.90 -6.81 11.49
N ASN A 69 -11.64 -7.89 11.19
CA ASN A 69 -11.71 -9.07 12.04
C ASN A 69 -10.61 -10.08 11.71
N VAL A 70 -9.81 -9.85 10.66
CA VAL A 70 -8.68 -10.73 10.31
C VAL A 70 -7.52 -10.44 11.27
N PRO A 71 -7.08 -11.44 12.05
CA PRO A 71 -5.97 -11.25 12.99
C PRO A 71 -4.62 -11.28 12.25
N GLU A 72 -3.59 -10.76 12.92
CA GLU A 72 -2.24 -10.61 12.37
C GLU A 72 -1.62 -11.95 11.91
N ASP A 73 -1.85 -13.04 12.64
CA ASP A 73 -1.35 -14.37 12.30
C ASP A 73 -1.94 -14.90 10.98
N VAL A 74 -3.23 -14.63 10.72
CA VAL A 74 -3.88 -15.02 9.46
C VAL A 74 -3.30 -14.24 8.28
N VAL A 75 -3.03 -12.94 8.47
CA VAL A 75 -2.34 -12.14 7.44
C VAL A 75 -0.95 -12.70 7.17
N LYS A 76 -0.20 -13.03 8.22
CA LYS A 76 1.15 -13.61 8.10
C LYS A 76 1.12 -14.94 7.33
N ASN A 77 0.29 -15.89 7.77
CA ASN A 77 0.16 -17.22 7.18
C ASN A 77 -0.27 -17.16 5.70
N PHE A 78 -1.15 -16.21 5.34
CA PHE A 78 -1.56 -15.99 3.96
C PHE A 78 -0.37 -15.67 3.04
N PHE A 79 0.52 -14.77 3.46
CA PHE A 79 1.69 -14.41 2.67
C PHE A 79 2.77 -15.49 2.73
N GLU A 80 3.01 -16.12 3.87
CA GLU A 80 4.03 -17.16 3.99
C GLU A 80 3.72 -18.40 3.16
N GLY A 81 2.44 -18.72 2.96
CA GLY A 81 2.03 -19.86 2.14
C GLY A 81 2.33 -19.74 0.64
N ILE A 82 2.57 -18.53 0.13
CA ILE A 82 2.70 -18.27 -1.32
C ILE A 82 3.95 -17.47 -1.66
N CYS A 83 4.34 -16.53 -0.80
CA CYS A 83 5.33 -15.51 -1.08
C CYS A 83 6.66 -15.74 -0.32
N GLY A 84 6.68 -16.59 0.70
CA GLY A 84 7.88 -16.87 1.50
C GLY A 84 7.87 -16.19 2.88
N GLU A 85 8.93 -16.41 3.64
CA GLU A 85 9.01 -16.06 5.07
C GLU A 85 8.82 -14.56 5.35
N VAL A 86 7.96 -14.25 6.31
CA VAL A 86 7.68 -12.88 6.74
C VAL A 86 8.57 -12.54 7.94
N ALA A 87 9.48 -11.58 7.72
CA ALA A 87 10.40 -11.08 8.74
C ALA A 87 9.68 -10.18 9.76
N ARG A 88 8.82 -9.28 9.28
CA ARG A 88 8.02 -8.38 10.12
C ARG A 88 6.66 -8.11 9.53
N LEU A 89 5.66 -8.03 10.40
CA LEU A 89 4.31 -7.62 10.05
C LEU A 89 3.88 -6.48 10.97
N ARG A 90 3.21 -5.48 10.40
CA ARG A 90 2.56 -4.42 11.16
C ARG A 90 1.15 -4.21 10.66
N LEU A 91 0.17 -4.79 11.36
CA LEU A 91 -1.25 -4.57 11.11
C LEU A 91 -1.72 -3.31 11.84
N LEU A 92 -2.45 -2.44 11.14
CA LEU A 92 -2.98 -1.19 11.66
C LEU A 92 -4.46 -1.12 11.32
N GLY A 93 -5.28 -1.08 12.36
CA GLY A 93 -6.71 -0.86 12.30
C GLY A 93 -7.15 0.01 13.47
N ASP A 94 -8.35 0.57 13.35
CA ASP A 94 -9.02 1.27 14.44
C ASP A 94 -10.47 0.80 14.56
N TYR A 95 -11.19 1.32 15.55
CA TYR A 95 -12.60 0.97 15.77
C TYR A 95 -13.56 1.66 14.81
N VAL A 96 -13.07 2.63 14.02
CA VAL A 96 -13.89 3.48 13.15
C VAL A 96 -14.04 2.84 11.76
N HIS A 97 -12.94 2.30 11.22
CA HIS A 97 -12.89 1.76 9.88
C HIS A 97 -13.26 0.27 9.85
N ALA A 98 -13.99 -0.14 8.81
CA ALA A 98 -14.32 -1.55 8.57
C ALA A 98 -13.11 -2.39 8.09
N THR A 99 -12.01 -1.72 7.74
CA THR A 99 -10.83 -2.35 7.15
C THR A 99 -9.55 -1.90 7.82
N CYS A 100 -8.57 -2.81 7.87
CA CYS A 100 -7.20 -2.56 8.29
C CYS A 100 -6.27 -2.32 7.09
N ILE A 101 -5.10 -1.77 7.40
CA ILE A 101 -3.93 -1.72 6.53
C ILE A 101 -2.81 -2.54 7.16
N ALA A 102 -1.91 -3.10 6.37
CA ALA A 102 -0.74 -3.81 6.88
C ALA A 102 0.52 -3.43 6.11
N PHE A 103 1.66 -3.48 6.79
CA PHE A 103 2.96 -3.56 6.16
C PHE A 103 3.52 -4.95 6.40
N VAL A 104 3.96 -5.61 5.34
CA VAL A 104 4.51 -6.97 5.39
C VAL A 104 5.92 -6.91 4.79
N GLU A 105 6.92 -7.12 5.63
CA GLU A 105 8.32 -7.21 5.23
C GLU A 105 8.73 -8.67 5.16
N PHE A 106 9.25 -9.06 4.01
CA PHE A 106 9.76 -10.39 3.75
C PHE A 106 11.25 -10.49 4.08
N VAL A 107 11.71 -11.71 4.38
CA VAL A 107 13.14 -11.99 4.51
C VAL A 107 13.87 -11.76 3.17
N GLN A 108 13.21 -12.06 2.06
CA GLN A 108 13.75 -11.96 0.70
C GLN A 108 12.92 -11.00 -0.17
N ALA A 109 13.56 -10.30 -1.11
CA ALA A 109 12.90 -9.35 -2.01
C ALA A 109 11.91 -10.04 -2.97
N GLU A 110 12.23 -11.28 -3.34
CA GLU A 110 11.38 -12.15 -4.15
C GLU A 110 9.99 -12.31 -3.53
N GLY A 111 9.90 -12.39 -2.19
CA GLY A 111 8.63 -12.50 -1.51
C GLY A 111 7.76 -11.25 -1.65
N ALA A 112 8.37 -10.06 -1.63
CA ALA A 112 7.65 -8.82 -1.89
C ALA A 112 7.12 -8.77 -3.33
N ILE A 113 7.89 -9.27 -4.31
CA ILE A 113 7.48 -9.34 -5.71
C ILE A 113 6.30 -10.30 -5.88
N LEU A 114 6.38 -11.51 -5.30
CA LEU A 114 5.30 -12.49 -5.35
C LEU A 114 4.01 -11.97 -4.69
N ALA A 115 4.14 -11.26 -3.57
CA ALA A 115 3.00 -10.69 -2.85
C ALA A 115 2.20 -9.69 -3.69
N LEU A 116 2.82 -9.01 -4.66
CA LEU A 116 2.10 -8.12 -5.59
C LEU A 116 1.03 -8.88 -6.40
N ASN A 117 1.27 -10.15 -6.71
CA ASN A 117 0.31 -11.00 -7.42
C ASN A 117 -0.89 -11.41 -6.55
N CYS A 118 -0.81 -11.23 -5.23
CA CYS A 118 -1.92 -11.51 -4.31
C CYS A 118 -2.99 -10.40 -4.31
N SER A 119 -2.75 -9.27 -4.98
CA SER A 119 -3.71 -8.17 -5.06
C SER A 119 -5.02 -8.63 -5.73
N GLY A 120 -6.14 -8.58 -4.98
CA GLY A 120 -7.45 -9.05 -5.38
C GLY A 120 -7.84 -10.41 -4.80
N MET A 121 -6.92 -11.15 -4.19
CA MET A 121 -7.23 -12.40 -3.47
C MET A 121 -8.02 -12.11 -2.19
N LEU A 122 -8.85 -13.06 -1.77
CA LEU A 122 -9.62 -12.92 -0.54
C LEU A 122 -8.74 -13.15 0.70
N LEU A 123 -8.81 -12.22 1.65
CA LEU A 123 -8.23 -12.34 2.98
C LEU A 123 -9.33 -12.03 4.00
N GLY A 124 -9.90 -13.10 4.58
CA GLY A 124 -11.18 -13.01 5.28
C GLY A 124 -12.33 -12.81 4.29
N SER A 125 -13.15 -11.79 4.49
CA SER A 125 -14.31 -11.50 3.63
C SER A 125 -14.03 -10.51 2.50
N LEU A 126 -12.86 -9.88 2.49
CA LEU A 126 -12.55 -8.77 1.58
C LEU A 126 -11.36 -9.11 0.66
N PRO A 127 -11.35 -8.59 -0.58
CA PRO A 127 -10.20 -8.73 -1.47
C PRO A 127 -9.07 -7.79 -1.01
N VAL A 128 -7.91 -8.35 -0.64
CA VAL A 128 -6.75 -7.57 -0.22
C VAL A 128 -6.18 -6.79 -1.41
N ARG A 129 -5.73 -5.56 -1.18
CA ARG A 129 -4.99 -4.78 -2.20
C ARG A 129 -3.54 -4.67 -1.77
N VAL A 130 -2.64 -5.18 -2.60
CA VAL A 130 -1.20 -5.17 -2.35
C VAL A 130 -0.52 -4.18 -3.30
N SER A 131 0.45 -3.43 -2.78
CA SER A 131 1.26 -2.47 -3.52
C SER A 131 2.67 -2.40 -2.93
N PRO A 132 3.69 -1.95 -3.69
CA PRO A 132 5.02 -1.71 -3.13
C PRO A 132 4.95 -0.73 -1.96
N SER A 133 5.68 -1.00 -0.88
CA SER A 133 5.77 -0.03 0.22
C SER A 133 6.58 1.19 -0.20
N LYS A 134 6.23 2.34 0.36
CA LYS A 134 7.01 3.58 0.25
C LYS A 134 7.85 3.85 1.50
N THR A 135 7.65 3.08 2.56
CA THR A 135 8.16 3.35 3.91
C THR A 135 8.65 2.06 4.57
N PRO A 136 9.80 2.05 5.25
CA PRO A 136 10.30 0.85 5.91
C PRO A 136 9.44 0.50 7.14
N VAL A 137 9.37 -0.79 7.48
CA VAL A 137 8.76 -1.24 8.74
C VAL A 137 9.77 -1.04 9.88
N ARG A 138 9.80 0.17 10.44
CA ARG A 138 10.67 0.46 11.59
C ARG A 138 10.24 -0.38 12.81
N PRO A 139 11.18 -1.00 13.54
CA PRO A 139 10.88 -1.65 14.82
C PRO A 139 10.14 -0.67 15.73
N ARG A 140 9.22 -1.19 16.54
CA ARG A 140 8.67 -0.39 17.64
C ARG A 140 9.83 -0.04 18.57
N SER A 141 10.10 1.24 18.77
CA SER A 141 10.88 1.66 19.94
C SER A 141 10.14 1.12 21.17
N PRO A 142 10.84 0.49 22.14
CA PRO A 142 10.22 0.12 23.39
C PRO A 142 9.50 1.36 23.93
N ARG A 143 8.20 1.25 24.23
CA ARG A 143 7.54 2.30 25.01
C ARG A 143 8.38 2.44 26.27
N ALA A 144 8.98 3.61 26.49
CA ALA A 144 9.55 3.94 27.78
C ALA A 144 8.41 3.73 28.79
N MET A 145 8.57 2.76 29.69
CA MET A 145 7.66 2.61 30.81
C MET A 145 7.83 3.89 31.63
N LEU A 146 6.83 4.77 31.58
CA LEU A 146 6.72 5.84 32.55
C LEU A 146 6.43 5.15 33.88
N HIS A 147 7.41 5.18 34.77
CA HIS A 147 7.31 4.71 36.15
C HIS A 147 6.69 5.81 37.01
#